data_AF-Q8QGZ7-F1
#
_entry.id   AF-Q8QGZ7-F1
#
_cell.length_a   1.000
_cell.length_b   1.000
_cell.length_c   1.000
_cell.angle_alpha   90.00
_cell.angle_beta   90.00
_cell.angle_gamma   90.00
#
_symmetry.space_group_name_H-M   'P 1'
#
loop_
_entity.id
_entity.type
_entity.pdbx_description
1 polymer ?
#
loop_
_entity_poly.entity_id
_entity_poly.type
_entity_poly.pdbx_seq_one_letter_code
_entity_poly.pdbx_strand_id
1 'polypeptide(L)' 'NDVTAIIFVVASSSYNMVIREDNQTNRLQEALNLFKNIWNNRWLRTISVIL' A
#
# COMPACT_ATOMS: atom_id res chain seq x y z
N ASN A 1 -6.80 -16.70 16.05
CA ASN A 1 -7.08 -15.43 15.36
C ASN A 1 -6.01 -15.21 14.31
N ASP A 2 -6.15 -15.87 13.17
CA ASP A 2 -5.21 -15.80 12.05
C ASP A 2 -5.74 -14.85 10.96
N VAL A 3 -4.83 -14.14 10.31
CA VAL A 3 -5.15 -13.29 9.15
C VAL A 3 -5.32 -14.17 7.93
N THR A 4 -6.49 -14.14 7.29
CA THR A 4 -6.77 -14.93 6.09
C THR A 4 -6.22 -14.30 4.81
N ALA A 5 -6.40 -12.98 4.67
CA ALA A 5 -5.93 -12.21 3.52
C ALA A 5 -5.83 -10.73 3.89
N ILE A 6 -5.07 -9.97 3.10
CA ILE A 6 -5.00 -8.51 3.20
C ILE A 6 -5.73 -7.91 2.00
N ILE A 7 -6.63 -6.96 2.24
CA ILE A 7 -7.22 -6.13 1.18
C ILE A 7 -6.48 -4.79 1.20
N PHE A 8 -5.74 -4.49 0.13
CA PHE A 8 -4.93 -3.29 0.01
C PHE A 8 -5.61 -2.30 -0.93
N VAL A 9 -6.21 -1.24 -0.39
CA VAL A 9 -6.97 -0.26 -1.18
C VAL A 9 -6.08 0.90 -1.63
N VAL A 10 -6.13 1.23 -2.93
CA VAL A 10 -5.35 2.33 -3.52
C VAL A 10 -6.25 3.33 -4.25
N ALA A 11 -6.03 4.61 -4.00
CA ALA A 11 -6.63 5.69 -4.77
C ALA A 11 -5.88 5.88 -6.10
N SER A 12 -6.18 5.06 -7.11
CA SER A 12 -5.52 5.10 -8.43
C SER A 12 -5.66 6.46 -9.15
N SER A 13 -6.74 7.20 -8.89
CA SER A 13 -6.96 8.55 -9.43
C SER A 13 -6.06 9.63 -8.82
N SER A 14 -5.33 9.33 -7.73
CA SER A 14 -4.49 10.31 -7.02
C SER A 14 -3.06 10.43 -7.59
N TYR A 15 -2.83 10.03 -8.85
CA TYR A 15 -1.51 10.04 -9.48
C TYR A 15 -0.90 11.44 -9.65
N ASN A 16 -1.72 12.50 -9.61
CA ASN A 16 -1.29 13.90 -9.67
C ASN A 16 -1.48 14.66 -8.35
N MET A 17 -1.77 13.96 -7.25
CA MET A 17 -1.99 14.55 -5.93
C MET A 17 -0.80 14.27 -5.00
N VAL A 18 -0.62 15.14 -4.01
CA VAL A 18 0.36 14.96 -2.92
C VAL A 18 -0.32 14.51 -1.63
N ILE A 19 0.39 13.74 -0.79
CA ILE A 19 -0.07 13.33 0.53
C ILE A 19 -0.24 14.57 1.42
N ARG A 20 -1.10 14.50 2.45
CA ARG A 20 -1.39 15.68 3.29
C ARG A 20 -0.30 15.94 4.32
N GLU A 21 0.45 14.90 4.65
CA GLU A 21 1.43 14.84 5.72
C GLU A 21 2.63 15.75 5.46
N ASP A 22 3.16 15.75 4.23
CA ASP A 22 4.30 16.58 3.83
C ASP A 22 3.99 17.55 2.67
N ASN A 23 2.82 17.40 2.03
CA ASN A 23 2.39 18.16 0.86
C ASN A 23 3.41 18.20 -0.29
N GLN A 24 4.26 17.18 -0.38
CA GLN A 24 5.34 17.05 -1.37
C GLN A 24 5.38 15.67 -2.01
N THR A 25 5.15 14.61 -1.23
CA THR A 25 5.20 13.23 -1.72
C THR A 25 3.95 12.89 -2.52
N ASN A 26 4.14 12.30 -3.71
CA ASN A 26 3.04 11.86 -4.55
C ASN A 26 2.24 10.73 -3.88
N ARG A 27 0.90 10.85 -3.88
CA ARG A 27 0.02 9.88 -3.19
C ARG A 27 0.11 8.47 -3.77
N LEU A 28 0.14 8.35 -5.10
CA LEU A 28 0.22 7.04 -5.74
C LEU A 28 1.59 6.41 -5.51
N GLN A 29 2.66 7.21 -5.54
CA GLN A 29 4.01 6.74 -5.21
C GLN A 29 4.09 6.22 -3.78
N GLU A 30 3.47 6.91 -2.82
CA GLU A 30 3.41 6.45 -1.43
C GLU A 30 2.64 5.13 -1.30
N ALA A 31 1.49 5.01 -1.98
CA ALA A 31 0.74 3.75 -2.00
C ALA A 31 1.55 2.58 -2.57
N LEU A 32 2.35 2.81 -3.63
CA LEU A 32 3.27 1.81 -4.19
C LEU A 32 4.39 1.43 -3.21
N ASN A 33 4.94 2.42 -2.49
CA ASN A 33 5.96 2.17 -1.45
C ASN A 33 5.40 1.30 -0.33
N LEU A 34 4.20 1.62 0.16
CA LEU A 34 3.49 0.83 1.17
C LEU A 34 3.18 -0.59 0.68
N PHE A 35 2.69 -0.73 -0.55
CA PHE A 35 2.45 -2.06 -1.15
C PHE A 35 3.73 -2.89 -1.22
N LYS A 36 4.85 -2.28 -1.66
CA LYS A 36 6.16 -2.94 -1.69
C LYS A 36 6.62 -3.40 -0.31
N ASN A 37 6.36 -2.61 0.73
CA ASN A 37 6.70 -2.96 2.11
C ASN A 37 5.89 -4.16 2.60
N ILE A 38 4.58 -4.22 2.29
CA ILE A 38 3.71 -5.37 2.61
C ILE A 38 4.17 -6.61 1.84
N TRP A 39 4.37 -6.48 0.53
CA TRP A 39 4.75 -7.58 -0.35
C TRP A 39 6.09 -8.23 0.05
N ASN A 40 7.06 -7.42 0.50
CA ASN A 40 8.37 -7.91 0.92
C ASN A 40 8.45 -8.29 2.41
N ASN A 41 7.37 -8.13 3.17
CA ASN A 41 7.37 -8.42 4.60
C ASN A 41 7.50 -9.94 4.85
N ARG A 42 8.53 -10.35 5.60
CA ARG A 42 8.80 -11.76 5.90
C ARG A 42 7.64 -12.45 6.63
N TRP A 43 6.89 -11.73 7.46
CA TRP A 43 5.75 -12.25 8.21
C TRP A 43 4.49 -12.40 7.36
N LEU A 44 4.43 -11.79 6.18
CA LEU A 44 3.26 -11.80 5.29
C LEU A 44 3.46 -12.68 4.05
N ARG A 45 4.58 -13.42 3.96
CA ARG A 45 4.92 -14.24 2.77
C ARG A 45 3.88 -15.29 2.39
N THR A 46 3.11 -15.78 3.35
CA THR A 46 2.06 -16.79 3.14
C THR A 46 0.67 -16.19 3.07
N ILE A 47 0.54 -14.87 3.20
CA ILE A 47 -0.73 -14.17 3.23
C ILE A 47 -1.02 -13.62 1.84
N SER A 48 -2.19 -13.94 1.29
CA SER A 48 -2.62 -13.37 0.01
C SER A 48 -2.97 -11.89 0.16
N VAL A 49 -2.61 -11.09 -0.84
CA VAL A 49 -2.97 -9.69 -0.94
C VAL A 49 -3.92 -9.50 -2.11
N ILE A 50 -5.08 -8.92 -1.84
CA ILE A 50 -6.10 -8.53 -2.81
C ILE A 50 -5.95 -7.01 -2.99
N LEU A 51 -5.79 -6.54 -4.23
CA LEU A 51 -5.61 -5.13 -4.59
C LEU A 51 -6.93 -4.54 -5.11
#